data_AF-A0A4U1IZ65-F1
#
_entry.id   AF-A0A4U1IZ65-F1
#
_cell.length_a   1.000
_cell.length_b   1.000
_cell.length_c   1.000
_cell.angle_alpha   90.00
_cell.angle_beta   90.00
_cell.angle_gamma   90.00
#
_symmetry.space_group_name_H-M   'P 1'
#
loop_
_entity.id
_entity.type
_entity.pdbx_description
1 polymer ?
#
loop_
_entity_poly.entity_id
_entity_poly.type
_entity_poly.pdbx_seq_one_letter_code
_entity_poly.pdbx_strand_id
1 'polypeptide(L)'
;MRHALLLAPLLAAACSAAPSSTGPTTVADPGSVLVVVDPPPAATTSVEVAAPAPSARGDLEWAIFGDTPTVAWAPDGVRLAIANQVNYLGAPAAGQAGIDVVHVETGKRTRVHEGPGYHPVWLGDDRMAFGCSTYECDDAGQGIYLLDLGKRARRALVHGAYHTRAGKDGGVIFFSGFPEYEGWMSWDLRSAKPKRISGPEDAWQAPAAQLADQCPSKVGERRVEQRDDQVFVVDAATRHAIVTTPPWYLAWPGNRGAIQPCLSPDGRFVVYFSQRGGASFVGVRQFDAP
;
A
#
# COMPACT_ATOMS: atom_id res chain seq x y z
N MET A 1 -5.67 29.56 -38.42
CA MET A 1 -6.07 28.19 -38.08
C MET A 1 -7.13 28.27 -36.99
N ARG A 2 -8.37 27.89 -37.32
CA ARG A 2 -9.58 28.06 -36.47
C ARG A 2 -9.66 26.91 -35.46
N HIS A 3 -9.84 27.24 -34.18
CA HIS A 3 -10.13 26.29 -33.11
C HIS A 3 -11.64 26.02 -33.08
N ALA A 4 -12.03 24.75 -33.09
CA ALA A 4 -13.42 24.32 -32.91
C ALA A 4 -13.56 23.65 -31.53
N LEU A 5 -14.30 24.31 -30.64
CA LEU A 5 -14.81 23.71 -29.39
C LEU A 5 -16.05 22.87 -29.71
N LEU A 6 -16.06 21.60 -29.31
CA LEU A 6 -17.25 20.75 -29.27
C LEU A 6 -17.72 20.64 -27.82
N LEU A 7 -18.88 21.23 -27.54
CA LEU A 7 -19.65 21.06 -26.30
C LEU A 7 -20.57 19.84 -26.46
N ALA A 8 -20.53 18.92 -25.50
CA ALA A 8 -21.49 17.82 -25.37
C ALA A 8 -22.52 18.15 -24.27
N PRO A 9 -23.80 17.72 -24.42
CA PRO A 9 -24.87 18.08 -23.50
C PRO A 9 -24.92 17.17 -22.25
N LEU A 10 -25.18 17.81 -21.11
CA LEU A 10 -25.58 17.20 -19.84
C LEU A 10 -27.03 16.70 -19.93
N LEU A 11 -27.25 15.43 -19.59
CA LEU A 11 -28.57 14.88 -19.26
C LEU A 11 -28.52 14.38 -17.82
N ALA A 12 -29.23 15.05 -16.92
CA ALA A 12 -29.51 14.59 -15.57
C ALA A 12 -31.01 14.31 -15.44
N ALA A 13 -31.35 13.06 -15.15
CA ALA A 13 -32.70 12.62 -14.80
C ALA A 13 -32.87 12.64 -13.28
N ALA A 14 -34.04 13.09 -12.83
CA ALA A 14 -34.49 13.15 -11.44
C ALA A 14 -35.34 11.92 -11.06
N CYS A 15 -35.75 11.90 -9.77
CA CYS A 15 -36.71 10.99 -9.07
C CYS A 15 -36.03 9.84 -8.30
N SER A 16 -36.41 9.42 -7.08
CA SER A 16 -37.49 9.77 -6.14
C SER A 16 -37.15 9.19 -4.75
N ALA A 17 -37.85 9.65 -3.70
CA ALA A 17 -37.62 9.33 -2.29
C ALA A 17 -38.60 8.30 -1.67
N ALA A 18 -38.18 7.78 -0.50
CA ALA A 18 -38.94 7.27 0.68
C ALA A 18 -39.60 5.87 0.60
N PRO A 19 -39.94 5.17 1.74
CA PRO A 19 -39.97 5.63 3.14
C PRO A 19 -39.38 4.67 4.21
N SER A 20 -39.42 5.18 5.45
CA SER A 20 -39.16 4.58 6.76
C SER A 20 -40.24 3.59 7.23
N SER A 21 -39.88 2.66 8.14
CA SER A 21 -40.84 2.02 9.03
C SER A 21 -40.27 1.76 10.43
N THR A 22 -41.17 1.83 11.40
CA THR A 22 -40.95 1.96 12.85
C THR A 22 -41.57 0.78 13.61
N GLY A 23 -40.86 0.31 14.65
CA GLY A 23 -41.39 -0.30 15.89
C GLY A 23 -41.69 -1.82 15.89
N PRO A 24 -42.03 -2.43 17.06
CA PRO A 24 -42.09 -1.88 18.42
C PRO A 24 -41.33 -2.68 19.50
N THR A 25 -41.16 -2.00 20.63
CA THR A 25 -40.76 -2.44 21.97
C THR A 25 -41.79 -3.36 22.62
N THR A 26 -41.37 -4.34 23.42
CA THR A 26 -42.23 -4.99 24.42
C THR A 26 -41.62 -4.90 25.82
N VAL A 27 -42.46 -4.44 26.73
CA VAL A 27 -42.25 -4.16 28.15
C VAL A 27 -42.74 -5.36 28.98
N ALA A 28 -42.14 -5.51 30.16
CA ALA A 28 -42.21 -6.61 31.11
C ALA A 28 -43.61 -7.03 31.58
N ASP A 29 -43.71 -8.32 31.92
CA ASP A 29 -44.83 -8.96 32.62
C ASP A 29 -44.53 -9.03 34.15
N PRO A 30 -45.36 -8.45 35.03
CA PRO A 30 -45.14 -8.48 36.48
C PRO A 30 -45.97 -9.61 37.12
N GLY A 31 -45.33 -10.71 37.54
CA GLY A 31 -46.09 -11.76 38.21
C GLY A 31 -45.37 -12.99 38.78
N SER A 32 -44.03 -13.05 38.82
CA SER A 32 -43.33 -14.22 39.35
C SER A 32 -42.91 -14.03 40.81
N VAL A 33 -43.50 -14.80 41.72
CA VAL A 33 -43.03 -14.95 43.11
C VAL A 33 -41.78 -15.83 43.09
N LEU A 34 -40.64 -15.23 43.40
CA LEU A 34 -39.34 -15.89 43.53
C LEU A 34 -39.26 -16.55 44.92
N VAL A 35 -39.24 -17.88 44.98
CA VAL A 35 -38.85 -18.60 46.21
C VAL A 35 -37.33 -18.71 46.20
N VAL A 36 -36.67 -17.92 47.05
CA VAL A 36 -35.23 -18.04 47.30
C VAL A 36 -35.02 -19.23 48.24
N VAL A 37 -34.43 -20.30 47.71
CA VAL A 37 -33.85 -21.39 48.51
C VAL A 37 -32.33 -21.19 48.43
N ASP A 38 -31.67 -21.02 49.57
CA ASP A 38 -30.22 -20.88 49.62
C ASP A 38 -29.56 -22.13 49.00
N PRO A 39 -28.77 -21.99 47.92
CA PRO A 39 -28.05 -23.13 47.38
C PRO A 39 -26.91 -23.52 48.34
N PRO A 40 -26.61 -24.82 48.46
CA PRO A 40 -25.42 -25.26 49.18
C PRO A 40 -24.17 -24.60 48.58
N PRO A 41 -23.13 -24.31 49.38
CA PRO A 41 -21.91 -23.68 48.88
C PRO A 41 -21.31 -24.56 47.77
N ALA A 42 -21.36 -24.05 46.54
CA ALA A 42 -20.80 -24.72 45.38
C ALA A 42 -19.28 -24.81 45.53
N ALA A 43 -18.72 -26.00 45.32
CA ALA A 43 -17.29 -26.16 45.14
C ALA A 43 -16.85 -25.26 43.98
N THR A 44 -15.98 -24.29 44.26
CA THR A 44 -15.46 -23.34 43.28
C THR A 44 -14.33 -24.02 42.52
N THR A 45 -14.69 -24.76 41.48
CA THR A 45 -13.72 -25.12 40.43
C THR A 45 -13.50 -23.86 39.61
N SER A 46 -12.30 -23.28 39.66
CA SER A 46 -11.92 -22.17 38.79
C SER A 46 -11.98 -22.65 37.34
N VAL A 47 -13.03 -22.28 36.62
CA VAL A 47 -13.13 -22.43 35.17
C VAL A 47 -12.23 -21.34 34.59
N GLU A 48 -11.10 -21.75 34.01
CA GLU A 48 -10.29 -20.88 33.18
C GLU A 48 -11.10 -20.57 31.92
N VAL A 49 -11.78 -19.43 31.92
CA VAL A 49 -12.45 -18.90 30.74
C VAL A 49 -11.34 -18.47 29.79
N ALA A 50 -11.12 -19.25 28.72
CA ALA A 50 -10.22 -18.87 27.65
C ALA A 50 -10.54 -17.43 27.24
N ALA A 51 -9.52 -16.56 27.26
CA ALA A 51 -9.69 -15.18 26.81
C ALA A 51 -10.35 -15.22 25.42
N PRO A 52 -11.41 -14.41 25.17
CA PRO A 52 -12.02 -14.37 23.85
C PRO A 52 -10.91 -14.14 22.84
N ALA A 53 -10.86 -15.00 21.81
CA ALA A 53 -9.91 -14.83 20.71
C ALA A 53 -10.02 -13.37 20.24
N PRO A 54 -8.90 -12.63 20.14
CA PRO A 54 -8.95 -11.25 19.70
C PRO A 54 -9.73 -11.21 18.39
N SER A 55 -10.82 -10.44 18.36
CA SER A 55 -11.63 -10.31 17.15
C SER A 55 -10.70 -9.87 16.02
N ALA A 56 -10.78 -10.57 14.89
CA ALA A 56 -10.00 -10.25 13.70
C ALA A 56 -10.10 -8.75 13.45
N ARG A 57 -8.97 -8.03 13.57
CA ARG A 57 -8.94 -6.61 13.30
C ARG A 57 -9.38 -6.42 11.86
N GLY A 58 -10.39 -5.58 11.64
CA GLY A 58 -10.83 -5.24 10.29
C GLY A 58 -9.69 -4.61 9.49
N ASP A 59 -9.91 -4.50 8.18
CA ASP A 59 -8.92 -3.90 7.28
C ASP A 59 -8.61 -2.46 7.68
N LEU A 60 -7.33 -2.11 7.60
CA LEU A 60 -6.91 -0.73 7.69
C LEU A 60 -6.79 -0.19 6.27
N GLU A 61 -7.49 0.90 5.97
CA GLU A 61 -7.48 1.49 4.64
C GLU A 61 -7.19 2.99 4.71
N TRP A 62 -6.33 3.44 3.81
CA TRP A 62 -5.97 4.84 3.66
C TRP A 62 -6.26 5.29 2.24
N ALA A 63 -7.00 6.39 2.11
CA ALA A 63 -7.11 7.08 0.84
C ALA A 63 -5.72 7.56 0.41
N ILE A 64 -5.41 7.36 -0.86
CA ILE A 64 -4.17 7.79 -1.45
C ILE A 64 -4.43 8.59 -2.72
N PHE A 65 -3.45 9.41 -3.06
CA PHE A 65 -3.53 10.32 -4.19
C PHE A 65 -2.67 9.82 -5.36
N GLY A 66 -3.21 9.96 -6.57
CA GLY A 66 -2.52 9.68 -7.81
C GLY A 66 -2.94 8.39 -8.50
N ASP A 67 -2.23 8.01 -9.56
CA ASP A 67 -2.59 6.94 -10.52
C ASP A 67 -1.60 5.76 -10.56
N THR A 68 -0.45 5.90 -9.88
CA THR A 68 0.61 4.89 -9.84
C THR A 68 1.25 4.77 -8.45
N PRO A 69 0.44 4.52 -7.41
CA PRO A 69 0.99 4.40 -6.08
C PRO A 69 1.94 3.23 -5.99
N THR A 70 2.87 3.36 -5.07
CA THR A 70 3.77 2.27 -4.72
C THR A 70 3.95 2.18 -3.24
N VAL A 71 4.28 0.97 -2.82
CA VAL A 71 4.49 0.64 -1.43
C VAL A 71 5.79 -0.13 -1.26
N ALA A 72 6.37 -0.01 -0.07
CA ALA A 72 7.49 -0.83 0.34
C ALA A 72 7.38 -1.13 1.83
N TRP A 73 7.45 -2.41 2.16
CA TRP A 73 7.56 -2.86 3.55
C TRP A 73 8.93 -2.52 4.11
N ALA A 74 8.94 -2.00 5.33
CA ALA A 74 10.16 -1.90 6.13
C ALA A 74 10.65 -3.29 6.53
N PRO A 75 11.95 -3.46 6.82
CA PRO A 75 12.50 -4.76 7.25
C PRO A 75 11.83 -5.35 8.50
N ASP A 76 11.27 -4.50 9.37
CA ASP A 76 10.56 -4.93 10.59
C ASP A 76 9.17 -5.56 10.35
N GLY A 77 8.66 -5.48 9.12
CA GLY A 77 7.35 -5.99 8.72
C GLY A 77 6.13 -5.31 9.34
N VAL A 78 6.32 -4.23 10.11
CA VAL A 78 5.21 -3.49 10.75
C VAL A 78 5.07 -2.06 10.21
N ARG A 79 6.04 -1.58 9.42
CA ARG A 79 5.95 -0.30 8.72
C ARG A 79 5.82 -0.45 7.22
N LEU A 80 4.94 0.35 6.64
CA LEU A 80 4.69 0.42 5.20
C LEU A 80 4.93 1.85 4.71
N ALA A 81 5.85 2.02 3.78
CA ALA A 81 5.99 3.27 3.05
C ALA A 81 4.97 3.29 1.90
N ILE A 82 4.32 4.42 1.67
CA ILE A 82 3.31 4.62 0.62
C ILE A 82 3.65 5.91 -0.12
N ALA A 83 3.91 5.82 -1.43
CA ALA A 83 4.01 7.00 -2.29
C ALA A 83 2.64 7.41 -2.82
N ASN A 84 2.28 8.67 -2.56
CA ASN A 84 1.14 9.36 -3.13
C ASN A 84 1.63 10.19 -4.31
N GLN A 85 1.33 9.79 -5.54
CA GLN A 85 1.90 10.44 -6.74
C GLN A 85 1.09 10.19 -8.01
N VAL A 86 0.98 11.23 -8.83
CA VAL A 86 0.46 11.18 -10.20
C VAL A 86 1.63 10.97 -11.15
N ASN A 87 1.46 10.06 -12.10
CA ASN A 87 2.42 9.82 -13.17
C ASN A 87 2.09 10.65 -14.41
N TYR A 88 3.14 11.07 -15.13
CA TYR A 88 3.14 11.60 -16.51
C TYR A 88 2.19 12.77 -16.88
N LEU A 89 1.24 13.19 -16.04
CA LEU A 89 0.08 13.97 -16.48
C LEU A 89 -0.21 15.22 -15.64
N GLY A 90 0.70 15.62 -14.73
CA GLY A 90 0.62 16.95 -14.12
C GLY A 90 1.29 17.07 -12.77
N ALA A 91 1.55 18.31 -12.38
CA ALA A 91 2.00 18.63 -11.04
C ALA A 91 0.83 18.43 -10.05
N PRO A 92 1.02 17.64 -8.98
CA PRO A 92 0.02 17.50 -7.93
C PRO A 92 -0.25 18.87 -7.27
N ALA A 93 -1.46 19.09 -6.74
CA ALA A 93 -1.65 20.25 -5.88
C ALA A 93 -0.76 20.12 -4.64
N ALA A 94 -0.31 21.26 -4.10
CA ALA A 94 0.56 21.28 -2.93
C ALA A 94 -0.04 20.44 -1.78
N GLY A 95 0.80 19.61 -1.16
CA GLY A 95 0.41 18.72 -0.06
C GLY A 95 -0.23 17.39 -0.46
N GLN A 96 -0.67 17.21 -1.71
CA GLN A 96 -1.28 15.94 -2.14
C GLN A 96 -0.25 14.84 -2.36
N ALA A 97 0.87 15.17 -3.01
CA ALA A 97 1.95 14.23 -3.23
C ALA A 97 2.93 14.18 -2.06
N GLY A 98 3.51 13.00 -1.86
CA GLY A 98 4.46 12.75 -0.79
C GLY A 98 4.59 11.27 -0.46
N ILE A 99 5.48 11.00 0.49
CA ILE A 99 5.67 9.66 1.04
C ILE A 99 5.12 9.64 2.45
N ASP A 100 4.21 8.73 2.70
CA ASP A 100 3.72 8.41 4.03
C ASP A 100 4.36 7.14 4.55
N VAL A 101 4.56 7.06 5.87
CA VAL A 101 4.87 5.82 6.57
C VAL A 101 3.71 5.49 7.49
N VAL A 102 3.24 4.26 7.39
CA VAL A 102 2.14 3.72 8.19
C VAL A 102 2.67 2.63 9.09
N HIS A 103 2.32 2.70 10.38
CA HIS A 103 2.53 1.59 11.31
C HIS A 103 1.29 0.70 11.31
N VAL A 104 1.36 -0.46 10.66
CA VAL A 104 0.15 -1.24 10.32
C VAL A 104 -0.53 -1.86 11.52
N GLU A 105 0.18 -2.12 12.62
CA GLU A 105 -0.49 -2.63 13.83
C GLU A 105 -1.29 -1.57 14.60
N THR A 106 -0.97 -0.27 14.43
CA THR A 106 -1.64 0.82 15.15
C THR A 106 -2.50 1.69 14.25
N GLY A 107 -2.37 1.52 12.94
CA GLY A 107 -2.98 2.37 11.92
C GLY A 107 -2.41 3.79 11.84
N LYS A 108 -1.37 4.11 12.63
CA LYS A 108 -0.77 5.45 12.66
C LYS A 108 -0.07 5.76 11.33
N ARG A 109 -0.56 6.78 10.63
CA ARG A 109 0.02 7.33 9.39
C ARG A 109 0.81 8.60 9.68
N THR A 110 2.00 8.71 9.11
CA THR A 110 2.88 9.90 9.22
C THR A 110 3.40 10.29 7.84
N ARG A 111 3.19 11.53 7.42
CA ARG A 111 3.82 12.11 6.22
C ARG A 111 5.29 12.37 6.53
N VAL A 112 6.20 11.73 5.78
CA VAL A 112 7.65 11.82 6.02
C VAL A 112 8.39 12.58 4.92
N HIS A 113 7.73 12.82 3.78
CA HIS A 113 8.23 13.68 2.70
C HIS A 113 7.07 14.36 1.98
N GLU A 114 7.19 15.65 1.72
CA GLU A 114 6.23 16.43 0.95
C GLU A 114 6.76 16.70 -0.47
N GLY A 115 5.87 16.55 -1.45
CA GLY A 115 6.20 16.72 -2.86
C GLY A 115 6.42 15.39 -3.60
N PRO A 116 6.84 15.45 -4.87
CA PRO A 116 7.02 14.26 -5.69
C PRO A 116 8.12 13.33 -5.12
N GLY A 117 7.96 12.03 -5.34
CA GLY A 117 8.90 11.02 -4.87
C GLY A 117 8.35 9.63 -5.13
N TYR A 118 8.99 8.93 -6.06
CA TYR A 118 8.48 7.70 -6.65
C TYR A 118 9.24 6.48 -6.14
N HIS A 119 8.50 5.39 -5.94
CA HIS A 119 9.02 4.07 -5.54
C HIS A 119 9.92 4.16 -4.30
N PRO A 120 9.34 4.46 -3.13
CA PRO A 120 10.10 4.46 -1.89
C PRO A 120 10.63 3.06 -1.62
N VAL A 121 11.86 2.99 -1.13
CA VAL A 121 12.51 1.73 -0.77
C VAL A 121 13.18 1.90 0.58
N TRP A 122 13.10 0.88 1.43
CA TRP A 122 13.82 0.90 2.71
C TRP A 122 15.25 0.44 2.50
N LEU A 123 16.19 1.16 3.11
CA LEU A 123 17.63 0.83 3.11
C LEU A 123 18.11 0.39 4.50
N GLY A 124 17.20 0.35 5.46
CA GLY A 124 17.41 0.00 6.86
C GLY A 124 16.14 0.31 7.66
N ASP A 125 16.26 0.36 8.99
CA ASP A 125 15.10 0.60 9.85
C ASP A 125 14.59 2.03 9.77
N ASP A 126 15.44 3.03 9.61
CA ASP A 126 15.06 4.45 9.67
C ASP A 126 15.44 5.23 8.41
N ARG A 127 15.97 4.55 7.39
CA ARG A 127 16.43 5.15 6.15
C ARG A 127 15.70 4.58 4.96
N MET A 128 15.29 5.48 4.08
CA MET A 128 14.71 5.17 2.78
C MET A 128 15.48 5.87 1.65
N ALA A 129 15.31 5.34 0.44
CA ALA A 129 15.54 6.06 -0.78
C ALA A 129 14.25 6.15 -1.60
N PHE A 130 14.21 7.09 -2.53
CA PHE A 130 13.19 7.16 -3.57
C PHE A 130 13.77 7.84 -4.79
N GLY A 131 13.18 7.56 -5.96
CA GLY A 131 13.55 8.23 -7.21
C GLY A 131 12.69 9.45 -7.44
N CYS A 132 13.20 10.41 -8.19
CA CYS A 132 12.38 11.37 -8.88
C CYS A 132 12.89 11.54 -10.29
N SER A 133 12.03 11.38 -11.29
CA SER A 133 12.42 11.54 -12.68
C SER A 133 12.13 12.97 -13.16
N THR A 134 12.55 13.25 -14.40
CA THR A 134 12.23 14.51 -15.08
C THR A 134 10.73 14.74 -15.23
N TYR A 135 9.91 13.68 -15.26
CA TYR A 135 8.47 13.80 -15.39
C TYR A 135 7.81 14.36 -14.13
N GLU A 136 8.40 14.13 -12.95
CA GLU A 136 7.76 14.49 -11.69
C GLU A 136 8.47 15.59 -10.90
N CYS A 137 9.80 15.71 -11.03
CA CYS A 137 10.59 16.72 -10.30
C CYS A 137 11.26 17.78 -11.17
N ASP A 138 10.95 17.86 -12.48
CA ASP A 138 11.70 18.64 -13.46
C ASP A 138 13.19 18.21 -13.62
N ASP A 139 13.86 18.76 -14.63
CA ASP A 139 15.26 18.42 -14.94
C ASP A 139 16.24 18.81 -13.82
N ALA A 140 15.92 19.86 -13.06
CA ALA A 140 16.73 20.35 -11.95
C ALA A 140 16.50 19.55 -10.66
N GLY A 141 15.37 18.83 -10.54
CA GLY A 141 15.01 18.02 -9.38
C GLY A 141 15.15 16.51 -9.56
N GLN A 142 15.46 16.00 -10.75
CA GLN A 142 15.66 14.55 -10.93
C GLN A 142 16.82 13.98 -10.10
N GLY A 143 16.70 12.70 -9.73
CA GLY A 143 17.73 11.99 -8.97
C GLY A 143 17.23 10.91 -8.03
N ILE A 144 18.16 10.34 -7.27
CA ILE A 144 17.85 9.53 -6.09
C ILE A 144 17.95 10.42 -4.85
N TYR A 145 16.92 10.35 -4.02
CA TYR A 145 16.84 11.04 -2.74
C TYR A 145 17.03 10.06 -1.60
N LEU A 146 17.69 10.51 -0.55
CA LEU A 146 17.80 9.79 0.72
C LEU A 146 16.99 10.51 1.79
N LEU A 147 16.27 9.73 2.58
CA LEU A 147 15.41 10.19 3.65
C LEU A 147 15.68 9.37 4.90
N ASP A 148 16.26 10.01 5.92
CA ASP A 148 16.22 9.48 7.28
C ASP A 148 14.91 9.95 7.94
N LEU A 149 14.18 9.06 8.61
CA LEU A 149 12.90 9.42 9.25
C LEU A 149 13.09 10.58 10.24
N GLY A 150 12.19 11.56 10.17
CA GLY A 150 12.25 12.78 10.99
C GLY A 150 13.21 13.86 10.46
N LYS A 151 13.91 13.62 9.34
CA LYS A 151 14.72 14.62 8.64
C LYS A 151 14.11 14.97 7.29
N ARG A 152 14.58 16.07 6.70
CA ARG A 152 14.25 16.44 5.32
C ARG A 152 14.98 15.51 4.35
N ALA A 153 14.28 15.08 3.29
CA ALA A 153 14.91 14.35 2.19
C ALA A 153 16.03 15.18 1.54
N ARG A 154 17.13 14.53 1.20
CA ARG A 154 18.26 15.15 0.48
C ARG A 154 18.50 14.44 -0.84
N ARG A 155 18.72 15.18 -1.91
CA ARG A 155 19.17 14.60 -3.17
C ARG A 155 20.58 14.07 -3.00
N ALA A 156 20.78 12.79 -3.26
CA ALA A 156 22.03 12.10 -3.01
C ALA A 156 22.73 11.66 -4.30
N LEU A 157 21.97 11.49 -5.39
CA LEU A 157 22.49 11.22 -6.73
C LEU A 157 21.71 12.07 -7.73
N VAL A 158 22.41 12.78 -8.62
CA VAL A 158 21.81 13.52 -9.74
C VAL A 158 21.96 12.66 -11.00
N HIS A 159 20.89 11.97 -11.36
CA HIS A 159 20.84 11.01 -12.46
C HIS A 159 19.38 10.72 -12.81
N GLY A 160 19.06 10.44 -14.07
CA GLY A 160 17.73 9.96 -14.45
C GLY A 160 17.38 8.69 -13.69
N ALA A 161 16.37 8.76 -12.82
CA ALA A 161 16.02 7.69 -11.91
C ALA A 161 14.54 7.30 -12.01
N TYR A 162 14.30 6.12 -12.57
CA TYR A 162 13.00 5.48 -12.67
C TYR A 162 13.03 4.15 -11.92
N HIS A 163 11.86 3.65 -11.54
CA HIS A 163 11.71 2.29 -11.01
C HIS A 163 12.67 1.93 -9.85
N THR A 164 12.81 2.81 -8.86
CA THR A 164 13.72 2.63 -7.71
C THR A 164 13.37 1.38 -6.90
N ARG A 165 14.37 0.56 -6.56
CA ARG A 165 14.27 -0.70 -5.81
C ARG A 165 15.40 -0.82 -4.80
N ALA A 166 15.20 -1.55 -3.72
CA ALA A 166 16.29 -1.92 -2.81
C ALA A 166 17.17 -3.01 -3.46
N GLY A 167 18.49 -2.83 -3.39
CA GLY A 167 19.45 -3.86 -3.77
C GLY A 167 19.73 -4.82 -2.61
N LYS A 168 20.05 -6.09 -2.92
CA LYS A 168 20.49 -7.08 -1.91
C LYS A 168 21.78 -6.69 -1.20
N ASP A 169 22.55 -5.79 -1.80
CA ASP A 169 23.79 -5.19 -1.26
C ASP A 169 23.53 -4.02 -0.29
N GLY A 170 22.26 -3.67 -0.04
CA GLY A 170 21.88 -2.50 0.76
C GLY A 170 21.97 -1.17 0.00
N GLY A 171 22.24 -1.22 -1.30
CA GLY A 171 22.21 -0.08 -2.21
C GLY A 171 20.84 0.16 -2.83
N VAL A 172 20.83 1.00 -3.85
CA VAL A 172 19.64 1.34 -4.65
C VAL A 172 19.82 0.80 -6.06
N ILE A 173 18.84 0.04 -6.54
CA ILE A 173 18.73 -0.33 -7.96
C ILE A 173 17.69 0.58 -8.59
N PHE A 174 17.97 1.10 -9.78
CA PHE A 174 17.03 1.95 -10.51
C PHE A 174 17.22 1.77 -12.00
N PHE A 175 16.18 2.08 -12.77
CA PHE A 175 16.28 2.15 -14.22
C PHE A 175 16.65 3.58 -14.61
N SER A 176 17.78 3.74 -15.31
CA SER A 176 18.20 4.98 -15.93
C SER A 176 17.60 5.07 -17.33
N GLY A 177 16.43 5.70 -17.38
CA GLY A 177 15.73 6.08 -18.61
C GLY A 177 16.22 7.43 -19.11
N PHE A 178 15.31 8.31 -19.55
CA PHE A 178 15.69 9.65 -19.97
C PHE A 178 16.32 10.48 -18.82
N PRO A 179 17.34 11.30 -19.08
CA PRO A 179 17.97 11.55 -20.38
C PRO A 179 19.08 10.57 -20.77
N GLU A 180 19.58 9.71 -19.88
CA GLU A 180 20.81 8.94 -20.13
C GLU A 180 20.59 7.64 -20.93
N TYR A 181 19.42 7.02 -20.81
CA TYR A 181 19.02 5.76 -21.44
C TYR A 181 19.99 4.58 -21.19
N GLU A 182 20.55 4.48 -19.99
CA GLU A 182 21.58 3.49 -19.65
C GLU A 182 21.01 2.13 -19.22
N GLY A 183 19.70 2.04 -18.95
CA GLY A 183 19.04 0.84 -18.47
C GLY A 183 19.19 0.63 -16.97
N TRP A 184 19.20 -0.61 -16.49
CA TRP A 184 19.30 -0.88 -15.05
C TRP A 184 20.68 -0.54 -14.47
N MET A 185 20.65 0.20 -13.37
CA MET A 185 21.80 0.67 -12.62
C MET A 185 21.72 0.19 -11.17
N SER A 186 22.86 -0.03 -10.54
CA SER A 186 23.01 -0.16 -9.08
C SER A 186 23.85 1.00 -8.55
N TRP A 187 23.45 1.52 -7.40
CA TRP A 187 24.16 2.56 -6.68
C TRP A 187 24.38 2.16 -5.21
N ASP A 188 25.64 1.90 -4.89
CA ASP A 188 26.13 1.79 -3.52
C ASP A 188 26.16 3.19 -2.89
N LEU A 189 25.58 3.35 -1.70
CA LEU A 189 25.47 4.64 -0.99
C LEU A 189 26.82 5.30 -0.66
N ARG A 190 27.91 4.54 -0.70
CA ARG A 190 29.29 5.00 -0.49
C ARG A 190 29.98 5.36 -1.80
N SER A 191 29.41 4.97 -2.94
CA SER A 191 29.94 5.26 -4.26
C SER A 191 29.50 6.64 -4.74
N ALA A 192 30.42 7.37 -5.37
CA ALA A 192 30.10 8.63 -6.04
C ALA A 192 29.31 8.44 -7.34
N LYS A 193 29.35 7.24 -7.94
CA LYS A 193 28.73 6.96 -9.24
C LYS A 193 27.93 5.65 -9.22
N PRO A 194 26.78 5.61 -9.92
CA PRO A 194 26.08 4.36 -10.18
C PRO A 194 26.88 3.49 -11.16
N LYS A 195 26.55 2.21 -11.22
CA LYS A 195 27.13 1.23 -12.13
C LYS A 195 26.02 0.53 -12.89
N ARG A 196 26.18 0.40 -14.20
CA ARG A 196 25.28 -0.44 -15.01
C ARG A 196 25.36 -1.88 -14.56
N ILE A 197 24.20 -2.53 -14.45
CA ILE A 197 24.09 -3.96 -14.13
C ILE A 197 23.41 -4.71 -15.27
N SER A 198 23.67 -6.01 -15.34
CA SER A 198 22.94 -6.89 -16.25
C SER A 198 21.47 -7.00 -15.81
N GLY A 199 20.55 -6.86 -16.76
CA GLY A 199 19.12 -6.95 -16.50
C GLY A 199 18.32 -6.85 -17.80
N PRO A 200 16.99 -6.91 -17.72
CA PRO A 200 16.10 -6.70 -18.86
C PRO A 200 16.28 -5.30 -19.47
N GLU A 201 15.97 -5.15 -20.76
CA GLU A 201 16.00 -3.82 -21.41
C GLU A 201 14.78 -2.95 -21.02
N ASP A 202 13.69 -3.59 -20.57
CA ASP A 202 12.45 -2.93 -20.16
C ASP A 202 12.53 -2.45 -18.69
N ALA A 203 12.21 -1.16 -18.47
CA ALA A 203 12.11 -0.53 -17.15
C ALA A 203 11.06 -1.16 -16.24
N TRP A 204 10.09 -1.85 -16.82
CA TRP A 204 9.03 -2.55 -16.10
C TRP A 204 9.39 -3.99 -15.72
N GLN A 205 10.53 -4.49 -16.17
CA GLN A 205 11.04 -5.81 -15.82
C GLN A 205 12.30 -5.63 -14.97
N ALA A 206 12.12 -5.66 -13.65
CA ALA A 206 13.21 -5.45 -12.73
C ALA A 206 14.18 -6.67 -12.70
N PRO A 207 15.49 -6.44 -12.47
CA PRO A 207 16.50 -7.50 -12.40
C PRO A 207 16.36 -8.27 -11.09
N ALA A 208 15.38 -9.18 -11.03
CA ALA A 208 14.89 -9.83 -9.81
C ALA A 208 16.00 -10.53 -8.99
N ALA A 209 17.06 -11.02 -9.64
CA ALA A 209 18.16 -11.68 -8.96
C ALA A 209 18.94 -10.75 -8.01
N GLN A 210 18.91 -9.44 -8.26
CA GLN A 210 19.66 -8.41 -7.52
C GLN A 210 18.80 -7.65 -6.50
N LEU A 211 17.47 -7.80 -6.53
CA LEU A 211 16.56 -7.04 -5.69
C LEU A 211 16.43 -7.63 -4.28
N ALA A 212 16.43 -6.76 -3.27
CA ALA A 212 15.81 -7.08 -1.99
C ALA A 212 14.30 -6.81 -2.13
N ASP A 213 13.50 -7.88 -2.12
CA ASP A 213 12.06 -7.77 -2.35
C ASP A 213 11.35 -7.17 -1.13
N GLN A 214 10.81 -5.96 -1.28
CA GLN A 214 10.08 -5.22 -0.25
C GLN A 214 8.57 -5.28 -0.45
N CYS A 215 8.13 -6.07 -1.43
CA CYS A 215 6.74 -6.36 -1.69
C CYS A 215 6.63 -7.82 -2.16
N PRO A 216 7.04 -8.79 -1.32
CA PRO A 216 7.10 -10.19 -1.71
C PRO A 216 5.72 -10.75 -2.00
N SER A 217 5.60 -11.47 -3.11
CA SER A 217 4.41 -12.26 -3.42
C SER A 217 4.34 -13.57 -2.63
N LYS A 218 5.45 -13.99 -2.01
CA LYS A 218 5.56 -15.23 -1.23
C LYS A 218 6.51 -15.06 -0.04
N VAL A 219 6.10 -15.55 1.14
CA VAL A 219 6.90 -15.63 2.37
C VAL A 219 6.65 -16.98 3.04
N GLY A 220 7.69 -17.81 3.16
CA GLY A 220 7.53 -19.20 3.61
C GLY A 220 6.58 -19.99 2.70
N GLU A 221 5.60 -20.68 3.26
CA GLU A 221 4.54 -21.38 2.50
C GLU A 221 3.41 -20.46 2.04
N ARG A 222 3.31 -19.26 2.61
CA ARG A 222 2.27 -18.29 2.31
C ARG A 222 2.60 -17.54 1.04
N ARG A 223 1.61 -17.40 0.16
CA ARG A 223 1.70 -16.52 -1.03
C ARG A 223 0.43 -15.71 -1.20
N VAL A 224 0.56 -14.57 -1.85
CA VAL A 224 -0.57 -13.77 -2.29
C VAL A 224 -0.76 -13.94 -3.79
N GLU A 225 -2.01 -14.17 -4.19
CA GLU A 225 -2.42 -14.29 -5.58
C GLU A 225 -3.49 -13.25 -5.87
N GLN A 226 -3.49 -12.72 -7.08
CA GLN A 226 -4.63 -11.96 -7.58
C GLN A 226 -5.24 -12.70 -8.77
N ARG A 227 -6.56 -12.89 -8.74
CA ARG A 227 -7.33 -13.42 -9.87
C ARG A 227 -8.56 -12.56 -10.05
N ASP A 228 -8.73 -12.07 -11.27
CA ASP A 228 -9.80 -11.13 -11.62
C ASP A 228 -9.82 -9.94 -10.66
N ASP A 229 -10.95 -9.73 -9.98
CA ASP A 229 -11.16 -8.67 -9.01
C ASP A 229 -10.86 -9.07 -7.56
N GLN A 230 -10.31 -10.27 -7.33
CA GLN A 230 -10.09 -10.80 -5.99
C GLN A 230 -8.62 -11.00 -5.66
N VAL A 231 -8.26 -10.62 -4.44
CA VAL A 231 -6.98 -10.94 -3.82
C VAL A 231 -7.15 -12.13 -2.89
N PHE A 232 -6.24 -13.09 -2.97
CA PHE A 232 -6.22 -14.30 -2.15
C PHE A 232 -4.90 -14.41 -1.41
N VAL A 233 -4.96 -14.81 -0.14
CA VAL A 233 -3.83 -15.45 0.54
C VAL A 233 -3.98 -16.94 0.41
N VAL A 234 -2.92 -17.59 -0.05
CA VAL A 234 -2.85 -19.03 -0.22
C VAL A 234 -1.74 -19.55 0.68
N ASP A 235 -2.12 -20.44 1.60
CA ASP A 235 -1.21 -21.25 2.40
C ASP A 235 -1.26 -22.70 1.90
N ALA A 236 -0.41 -23.60 2.44
CA ALA A 236 -0.35 -25.00 2.00
C ALA A 236 -1.70 -25.75 2.14
N ALA A 237 -2.50 -25.39 3.15
CA ALA A 237 -3.75 -26.06 3.49
C ALA A 237 -5.01 -25.27 3.11
N THR A 238 -4.90 -23.95 2.92
CA THR A 238 -6.05 -23.06 2.86
C THR A 238 -5.89 -21.96 1.83
N ARG A 239 -7.02 -21.48 1.31
CA ARG A 239 -7.11 -20.31 0.43
C ARG A 239 -8.12 -19.33 1.01
N HIS A 240 -7.63 -18.19 1.46
CA HIS A 240 -8.42 -17.13 2.08
C HIS A 240 -8.59 -15.96 1.11
N ALA A 241 -9.83 -15.62 0.76
CA ALA A 241 -10.11 -14.41 -0.02
C ALA A 241 -10.00 -13.17 0.89
N ILE A 242 -9.29 -12.12 0.42
CA ILE A 242 -9.08 -10.88 1.16
C ILE A 242 -10.15 -9.85 0.78
N VAL A 243 -10.26 -9.50 -0.50
CA VAL A 243 -11.03 -8.33 -0.93
C VAL A 243 -12.10 -8.73 -1.95
N THR A 244 -13.31 -8.16 -1.79
CA THR A 244 -14.44 -8.28 -2.75
C THR A 244 -14.76 -6.94 -3.43
N THR A 245 -13.92 -5.91 -3.28
CA THR A 245 -14.03 -4.65 -4.01
C THR A 245 -13.11 -4.68 -5.23
N PRO A 246 -13.48 -3.98 -6.33
CA PRO A 246 -12.68 -4.05 -7.55
C PRO A 246 -11.26 -3.55 -7.28
N PRO A 247 -10.25 -4.30 -7.76
CA PRO A 247 -8.86 -3.96 -7.54
C PRO A 247 -8.54 -2.69 -8.32
N TRP A 248 -7.52 -1.99 -7.86
CA TRP A 248 -7.04 -0.83 -8.59
C TRP A 248 -6.19 -1.28 -9.79
N TYR A 249 -6.66 -0.93 -10.98
CA TYR A 249 -5.92 -1.05 -12.23
C TYR A 249 -5.03 0.17 -12.48
N LEU A 250 -3.80 -0.07 -12.91
CA LEU A 250 -2.92 1.02 -13.36
C LEU A 250 -3.59 1.75 -14.53
N ALA A 251 -3.74 3.06 -14.40
CA ALA A 251 -4.23 3.90 -15.49
C ALA A 251 -3.21 3.95 -16.64
N TRP A 252 -1.91 3.87 -16.29
CA TRP A 252 -0.83 3.84 -17.25
C TRP A 252 0.33 2.91 -16.82
N PRO A 253 0.92 2.13 -17.75
CA PRO A 253 0.43 1.91 -19.11
C PRO A 253 -0.87 1.11 -19.09
N GLY A 254 -1.90 1.61 -19.79
CA GLY A 254 -3.21 0.96 -19.84
C GLY A 254 -3.07 -0.50 -20.24
N ASN A 255 -3.78 -1.39 -19.55
CA ASN A 255 -3.76 -2.85 -19.73
C ASN A 255 -2.63 -3.65 -19.04
N ARG A 256 -1.89 -3.08 -18.07
CA ARG A 256 -0.95 -3.88 -17.24
C ARG A 256 -1.57 -4.56 -16.01
N GLY A 257 -2.91 -4.57 -15.94
CA GLY A 257 -3.64 -5.25 -14.90
C GLY A 257 -3.66 -4.47 -13.60
N ALA A 258 -4.09 -5.16 -12.54
CA ALA A 258 -4.16 -4.58 -11.22
C ALA A 258 -2.79 -4.45 -10.57
N ILE A 259 -2.66 -3.48 -9.67
CA ILE A 259 -1.47 -3.34 -8.84
C ILE A 259 -1.36 -4.57 -7.96
N GLN A 260 -0.23 -5.28 -8.07
CA GLN A 260 -0.05 -6.55 -7.39
C GLN A 260 -0.06 -6.35 -5.87
N PRO A 261 -0.87 -7.12 -5.13
CA PRO A 261 -0.79 -7.17 -3.67
C PRO A 261 0.51 -7.86 -3.24
N CYS A 262 0.95 -7.60 -2.01
CA CYS A 262 2.14 -8.27 -1.46
C CYS A 262 2.04 -8.50 0.05
N LEU A 263 2.84 -9.45 0.52
CA LEU A 263 2.97 -9.83 1.92
C LEU A 263 3.96 -8.91 2.64
N SER A 264 3.77 -8.72 3.94
CA SER A 264 4.84 -8.25 4.82
C SER A 264 5.98 -9.27 4.86
N PRO A 265 7.23 -8.86 5.18
CA PRO A 265 8.39 -9.74 5.33
C PRO A 265 8.18 -10.97 6.23
N ASP A 266 7.30 -10.86 7.23
CA ASP A 266 6.94 -11.94 8.16
C ASP A 266 5.67 -12.70 7.75
N GLY A 267 5.02 -12.32 6.64
CA GLY A 267 3.80 -12.92 6.12
C GLY A 267 2.54 -12.67 6.96
N ARG A 268 2.59 -11.85 8.01
CA ARG A 268 1.44 -11.55 8.88
C ARG A 268 0.44 -10.57 8.26
N PHE A 269 0.87 -9.77 7.29
CA PHE A 269 0.03 -8.76 6.66
C PHE A 269 0.03 -8.91 5.14
N VAL A 270 -1.08 -8.53 4.51
CA VAL A 270 -1.14 -8.28 3.06
C VAL A 270 -1.52 -6.84 2.81
N VAL A 271 -0.75 -6.17 1.97
CA VAL A 271 -1.14 -4.89 1.38
C VAL A 271 -1.83 -5.13 0.03
N TYR A 272 -2.90 -4.38 -0.22
CA TYR A 272 -3.66 -4.41 -1.46
C TYR A 272 -4.08 -2.99 -1.88
N PHE A 273 -4.51 -2.86 -3.12
CA PHE A 273 -4.96 -1.60 -3.70
C PHE A 273 -6.39 -1.75 -4.22
N SER A 274 -7.25 -0.79 -3.88
CA SER A 274 -8.66 -0.82 -4.27
C SER A 274 -9.14 0.54 -4.75
N GLN A 275 -10.24 0.54 -5.52
CA GLN A 275 -10.95 1.76 -5.90
C GLN A 275 -12.42 1.67 -5.50
N ARG A 276 -12.96 2.75 -4.91
CA ARG A 276 -14.39 2.85 -4.57
C ARG A 276 -14.85 4.30 -4.69
N GLY A 277 -15.97 4.51 -5.38
CA GLY A 277 -16.54 5.84 -5.57
C GLY A 277 -15.59 6.85 -6.25
N GLY A 278 -14.72 6.37 -7.15
CA GLY A 278 -13.71 7.21 -7.82
C GLY A 278 -12.48 7.58 -6.98
N ALA A 279 -12.45 7.18 -5.70
CA ALA A 279 -11.28 7.33 -4.84
C ALA A 279 -10.46 6.03 -4.83
N SER A 280 -9.15 6.18 -4.69
CA SER A 280 -8.23 5.05 -4.60
C SER A 280 -7.67 4.88 -3.18
N PHE A 281 -7.41 3.63 -2.81
CA PHE A 281 -7.03 3.25 -1.45
C PHE A 281 -5.87 2.26 -1.45
N VAL A 282 -5.02 2.37 -0.42
CA VAL A 282 -4.14 1.29 0.03
C VAL A 282 -4.78 0.67 1.26
N GLY A 283 -5.00 -0.64 1.21
CA GLY A 283 -5.51 -1.41 2.34
C GLY A 283 -4.48 -2.38 2.87
N VAL A 284 -4.53 -2.67 4.17
CA VAL A 284 -3.74 -3.71 4.83
C VAL A 284 -4.69 -4.61 5.62
N ARG A 285 -4.60 -5.92 5.36
CA ARG A 285 -5.26 -6.96 6.14
C ARG A 285 -4.23 -7.72 6.97
N GLN A 286 -4.53 -7.92 8.24
CA GLN A 286 -3.80 -8.83 9.12
C GLN A 286 -4.33 -10.26 8.98
N PHE A 287 -3.42 -11.22 9.02
CA PHE A 287 -3.71 -12.64 9.15
C PHE A 287 -3.17 -13.12 10.49
N ASP A 288 -3.89 -14.05 11.10
CA ASP A 288 -3.37 -14.70 12.29
C ASP A 288 -2.02 -15.32 11.96
N ALA A 289 -1.06 -15.12 12.87
CA ALA A 289 0.16 -15.91 12.85
C ALA A 289 -0.27 -17.39 13.00
N PRO A 290 0.33 -18.31 12.22
CA PRO A 290 0.04 -19.73 12.36
C PRO A 290 0.23 -20.23 13.79
#